data_AF-A0A955FDB9-F1
#
_entry.id   AF-A0A955FDB9-F1
#
_cell.length_a   1.000
_cell.length_b   1.000
_cell.length_c   1.000
_cell.angle_alpha   90.00
_cell.angle_beta   90.00
_cell.angle_gamma   90.00
#
_symmetry.space_group_name_H-M   'P 1'
#
loop_
_entity.id
_entity.type
_entity.pdbx_description
1 polymer ?
#
loop_
_entity_poly.entity_id
_entity_poly.type
_entity_poly.pdbx_seq_one_letter_code
_entity_poly.pdbx_strand_id
1 'polypeptide(L)'
;MADEKNKHDVVIIGAGPAALTAAIYTTREDIDTLLFEKAVPGGLAAVTDWVDNYPGFPDGIAGLDLAANLQKQAERFGAVIEFGEVTALHDEGNWKRLETTSGDVYAKAVLVA
;
A
#
# COMPACT_ATOMS: atom_id res chain seq x y z
N MET A 1 -4.25 -19.81 -16.99
CA MET A 1 -3.04 -18.97 -17.03
C MET A 1 -3.49 -17.59 -16.59
N ALA A 2 -2.92 -17.03 -15.52
CA ALA A 2 -3.27 -15.69 -15.07
C ALA A 2 -2.95 -14.66 -16.17
N ASP A 3 -3.86 -13.70 -16.38
CA ASP A 3 -3.65 -12.60 -17.32
C ASP A 3 -2.40 -11.80 -16.89
N GLU A 4 -1.64 -11.27 -17.86
CA GLU A 4 -0.41 -10.52 -17.60
C GLU A 4 -0.70 -9.27 -16.74
N LYS A 5 -1.93 -8.74 -16.84
CA LYS A 5 -2.43 -7.61 -16.05
C LYS A 5 -2.60 -7.89 -14.56
N ASN A 6 -2.58 -9.16 -14.13
CA ASN A 6 -2.74 -9.55 -12.73
C ASN A 6 -1.41 -9.93 -12.08
N LYS A 7 -0.27 -9.56 -12.67
CA LYS A 7 1.07 -9.88 -12.18
C LYS A 7 1.82 -8.59 -11.88
N HIS A 8 2.35 -8.49 -10.67
CA HIS A 8 3.15 -7.35 -10.22
C HIS A 8 4.50 -7.80 -9.67
N ASP A 9 5.47 -6.89 -9.66
CA ASP A 9 6.74 -7.15 -8.97
C ASP A 9 6.52 -7.17 -7.46
N VAL A 10 5.75 -6.21 -6.93
CA VAL A 10 5.41 -6.10 -5.52
C VAL A 10 3.92 -5.89 -5.34
N VAL A 11 3.31 -6.65 -4.43
CA VAL A 11 1.99 -6.32 -3.89
C VAL A 11 2.11 -5.97 -2.41
N ILE A 12 1.51 -4.87 -1.99
CA ILE A 12 1.47 -4.44 -0.59
C ILE A 12 0.03 -4.58 -0.10
N ILE A 13 -0.16 -5.31 0.99
CA ILE A 13 -1.46 -5.47 1.65
C ILE A 13 -1.55 -4.40 2.73
N GLY A 14 -2.43 -3.41 2.51
CA GLY A 14 -2.64 -2.24 3.35
C GLY A 14 -2.27 -0.93 2.65
N ALA A 15 -2.82 0.19 3.12
CA ALA A 15 -2.42 1.55 2.74
C ALA A 15 -2.21 2.47 3.96
N GLY A 16 -1.70 1.92 5.07
CA GLY A 16 -1.22 2.72 6.21
C GLY A 16 0.13 3.39 5.97
N PRO A 17 0.70 4.11 6.96
CA PRO A 17 1.97 4.81 6.79
C PRO A 17 3.14 3.91 6.35
N ALA A 18 3.19 2.66 6.83
CA ALA A 18 4.21 1.68 6.42
C ALA A 18 4.07 1.32 4.93
N ALA A 19 2.86 0.98 4.49
CA ALA A 19 2.57 0.63 3.10
C ALA A 19 2.79 1.80 2.14
N LEU A 20 2.28 3.00 2.47
CA LEU A 20 2.45 4.20 1.66
C LEU A 20 3.92 4.61 1.56
N THR A 21 4.69 4.47 2.64
CA THR A 21 6.14 4.73 2.61
C THR A 21 6.85 3.71 1.72
N ALA A 22 6.55 2.43 1.85
CA ALA A 22 7.13 1.41 0.97
C ALA A 22 6.81 1.69 -0.50
N ALA A 23 5.56 2.05 -0.81
CA ALA A 23 5.12 2.40 -2.15
C ALA A 23 5.87 3.59 -2.75
N ILE A 24 6.16 4.63 -1.96
CA ILE A 24 6.99 5.77 -2.41
C ILE A 24 8.34 5.28 -2.92
N TYR A 25 8.97 4.33 -2.24
CA TYR A 25 10.29 3.83 -2.62
C TYR A 25 10.23 2.86 -3.80
N THR A 26 9.28 1.93 -3.80
CA THR A 26 9.20 0.93 -4.88
C THR A 26 8.83 1.58 -6.20
N THR A 27 7.81 2.44 -6.21
CA THR A 27 7.33 3.10 -7.43
C THR A 27 8.35 4.11 -7.98
N ARG A 28 9.11 4.78 -7.10
CA ARG A 28 10.20 5.67 -7.50
C ARG A 28 11.33 4.95 -8.25
N GLU A 29 11.55 3.67 -7.98
CA GLU A 29 12.56 2.85 -8.66
C GLU A 29 11.95 2.03 -9.82
N ASP A 30 10.81 2.48 -10.35
CA ASP A 30 10.06 1.85 -11.45
C ASP A 30 9.67 0.38 -11.19
N ILE A 31 9.51 0.00 -9.93
CA ILE A 31 9.01 -1.34 -9.54
C ILE A 31 7.48 -1.33 -9.62
N ASP A 32 6.92 -2.23 -10.42
CA ASP A 32 5.48 -2.42 -10.54
C ASP A 32 4.88 -2.82 -9.18
N THR A 33 4.19 -1.87 -8.55
CA THR A 33 3.70 -1.95 -7.18
C THR A 33 2.21 -1.68 -7.13
N LEU A 34 1.46 -2.67 -6.61
CA LEU A 34 0.04 -2.54 -6.34
C LEU A 34 -0.23 -2.60 -4.83
N LEU A 35 -1.04 -1.68 -4.32
CA LEU A 35 -1.50 -1.70 -2.93
C LEU A 35 -2.96 -2.15 -2.88
N PHE A 36 -3.31 -2.97 -1.88
CA PHE A 36 -4.70 -3.29 -1.55
C PHE A 36 -5.11 -2.63 -0.23
N GLU A 37 -6.17 -1.83 -0.25
CA GLU A 37 -6.75 -1.22 0.95
C GLU A 37 -8.21 -1.62 1.11
N LYS A 38 -8.58 -2.12 2.30
CA LYS A 38 -9.94 -2.60 2.57
C LYS A 38 -10.86 -1.55 3.20
N ALA A 39 -10.30 -0.44 3.66
CA ALA A 39 -11.00 0.64 4.32
C ALA A 39 -10.57 2.00 3.75
N VAL A 40 -9.75 2.75 4.50
CA VAL A 40 -9.37 4.12 4.16
C VAL A 40 -7.85 4.23 4.18
N PRO A 41 -7.22 4.81 3.13
CA PRO A 41 -5.79 5.06 3.13
C PRO A 41 -5.37 5.91 4.33
N GLY A 42 -4.20 5.60 4.87
CA GLY A 42 -3.65 6.20 6.08
C GLY A 42 -3.82 5.36 7.34
N GLY A 43 -4.64 4.30 7.33
CA GLY A 43 -4.79 3.38 8.45
C GLY A 43 -5.13 4.10 9.77
N LEU A 44 -4.49 3.68 10.88
CA LEU A 44 -4.73 4.28 12.19
C LEU A 44 -4.28 5.75 12.29
N ALA A 45 -3.34 6.20 11.44
CA ALA A 45 -2.93 7.60 11.43
C ALA A 45 -4.10 8.50 10.98
N ALA A 46 -4.89 8.08 10.00
CA ALA A 46 -6.00 8.88 9.47
C ALA A 46 -7.12 9.16 10.50
N VAL A 47 -7.24 8.32 11.53
CA VAL A 47 -8.25 8.47 12.61
C VAL A 47 -7.66 9.04 13.90
N THR A 48 -6.38 9.41 13.89
CA THR A 48 -5.75 10.05 15.05
C THR A 48 -6.04 11.56 14.99
N ASP A 49 -6.58 12.12 16.07
CA ASP A 49 -6.91 13.55 16.13
C ASP A 49 -5.68 14.44 15.90
N TRP A 50 -4.57 14.11 16.58
CA TRP A 50 -3.34 14.90 16.53
C TRP A 50 -2.10 14.04 16.74
N VAL A 51 -1.04 14.31 15.98
CA VAL A 51 0.24 13.58 15.99
C VAL A 51 1.37 14.56 16.30
N ASP A 52 1.92 14.49 17.52
CA ASP A 52 3.01 15.36 17.98
C ASP A 52 4.41 14.74 17.83
N ASN A 53 4.49 13.44 17.53
CA ASN A 53 5.73 12.67 17.60
C ASN A 53 6.21 12.13 16.24
N TYR A 54 5.66 12.63 15.12
CA TYR A 54 6.14 12.28 13.78
C TYR A 54 7.22 13.27 13.33
N PRO A 55 8.46 12.82 13.06
CA PRO A 55 9.56 13.71 12.67
C PRO A 55 9.22 14.55 11.42
N GLY A 56 9.62 15.82 11.44
CA GLY A 56 9.33 16.78 10.35
C GLY A 56 8.14 17.70 10.60
N PHE A 57 7.35 17.45 11.64
CA PHE A 57 6.24 18.29 12.08
C PHE A 57 6.51 18.85 13.49
N PRO A 58 7.31 19.93 13.62
CA PRO A 58 7.72 20.46 14.93
C PRO A 58 6.56 20.96 15.79
N ASP A 59 5.47 21.40 15.15
CA ASP A 59 4.25 21.87 15.82
C ASP A 59 3.16 20.79 15.88
N GLY A 60 3.48 19.54 15.50
CA GLY A 60 2.51 18.46 15.31
C GLY A 60 1.71 18.59 14.00
N ILE A 61 0.85 17.61 13.73
CA ILE A 61 -0.04 17.57 12.56
C ILE A 61 -1.30 16.76 12.86
N ALA A 62 -2.44 17.14 12.25
CA ALA A 62 -3.64 16.31 12.29
C ALA A 62 -3.39 14.95 11.61
N GLY A 63 -3.86 13.86 12.20
CA GLY A 63 -3.58 12.52 11.67
C GLY A 63 -4.12 12.31 10.25
N LEU A 64 -5.29 12.90 9.96
CA LEU A 64 -5.88 12.91 8.62
C LEU A 64 -4.99 13.61 7.59
N ASP A 65 -4.36 14.73 7.95
CA ASP A 65 -3.46 15.47 7.07
C ASP A 65 -2.15 14.71 6.82
N LEU A 66 -1.61 14.06 7.87
CA LEU A 66 -0.44 13.19 7.72
C LEU A 66 -0.72 12.04 6.74
N ALA A 67 -1.84 11.34 6.92
CA ALA A 67 -2.30 10.28 6.04
C ALA A 67 -2.47 10.75 4.59
N ALA A 68 -3.16 11.88 4.39
CA ALA A 68 -3.40 12.44 3.06
C ALA A 68 -2.10 12.87 2.37
N ASN A 69 -1.13 13.41 3.11
CA ASN A 69 0.18 13.77 2.58
C ASN A 69 0.98 12.54 2.14
N LEU A 70 0.99 11.47 2.95
CA LEU A 70 1.64 10.21 2.59
C LEU A 70 1.00 9.58 1.34
N GLN A 71 -0.34 9.55 1.27
CA GLN A 71 -1.04 9.04 0.10
C GLN A 71 -0.67 9.83 -1.16
N LYS A 72 -0.78 11.17 -1.11
CA LYS A 72 -0.42 12.04 -2.25
C LYS A 72 1.03 11.85 -2.67
N GLN A 73 1.94 11.64 -1.73
CA GLN A 73 3.35 11.40 -2.04
C GLN A 73 3.55 10.06 -2.75
N ALA A 74 2.88 8.99 -2.30
CA ALA A 74 2.91 7.68 -2.97
C ALA A 74 2.33 7.74 -4.39
N GLU A 75 1.13 8.31 -4.54
CA GLU A 75 0.46 8.46 -5.84
C GLU A 75 1.28 9.32 -6.82
N ARG A 76 1.96 10.37 -6.32
CA ARG A 76 2.86 11.21 -7.13
C ARG A 76 3.98 10.41 -7.80
N PHE A 77 4.48 9.35 -7.17
CA PHE A 77 5.50 8.47 -7.75
C PHE A 77 4.91 7.31 -8.57
N GLY A 78 3.58 7.19 -8.63
CA GLY A 78 2.90 6.18 -9.44
C GLY A 78 2.31 5.01 -8.65
N ALA A 79 2.24 5.10 -7.32
CA ALA A 79 1.55 4.08 -6.53
C ALA A 79 0.08 3.96 -6.93
N VAL A 80 -0.37 2.74 -7.18
CA VAL A 80 -1.77 2.41 -7.45
C VAL A 80 -2.35 1.77 -6.21
N ILE A 81 -3.44 2.34 -5.69
CA ILE A 81 -4.18 1.81 -4.54
C ILE A 81 -5.51 1.25 -5.06
N GLU A 82 -5.67 -0.07 -4.98
CA GLU A 82 -6.92 -0.74 -5.24
C GLU A 82 -7.72 -0.95 -3.95
N PHE A 83 -9.00 -0.62 -4.01
CA PHE A 83 -9.92 -0.89 -2.91
C PHE A 83 -10.41 -2.33 -2.99
N GLY A 84 -10.04 -3.11 -1.99
CA GLY A 84 -10.35 -4.53 -1.95
C GLY A 84 -9.70 -5.21 -0.75
N GLU A 85 -10.27 -6.34 -0.34
CA GLU A 85 -9.70 -7.15 0.72
C GLU A 85 -8.92 -8.32 0.12
N VAL A 86 -7.67 -8.48 0.56
CA VAL A 86 -6.92 -9.72 0.36
C VAL A 86 -7.34 -10.71 1.43
N THR A 87 -7.91 -11.83 1.02
CA THR A 87 -8.49 -12.83 1.92
C THR A 87 -7.55 -14.01 2.18
N ALA A 88 -6.63 -14.29 1.25
CA ALA A 88 -5.63 -15.33 1.41
C ALA A 88 -4.32 -15.00 0.67
N LEU A 89 -3.21 -15.51 1.20
CA LEU A 89 -1.88 -15.42 0.60
C LEU A 89 -1.29 -16.82 0.50
N HIS A 90 -0.89 -17.21 -0.70
CA HIS A 90 -0.31 -18.52 -1.01
C HIS A 90 1.11 -18.37 -1.57
N ASP A 91 2.06 -19.11 -1.02
CA ASP A 91 3.41 -19.17 -1.55
C ASP A 91 3.51 -20.26 -2.63
N GLU A 92 3.75 -19.84 -3.88
CA GLU A 92 3.92 -20.73 -5.05
C GLU A 92 5.37 -20.70 -5.58
N GLY A 93 6.34 -20.39 -4.71
CA GLY A 93 7.76 -20.29 -5.04
C GLY A 93 8.13 -18.91 -5.58
N ASN A 94 8.37 -18.82 -6.90
CA ASN A 94 8.79 -17.58 -7.56
C ASN A 94 7.69 -16.50 -7.60
N TRP A 95 6.44 -16.91 -7.39
CA TRP A 95 5.28 -16.05 -7.33
C TRP A 95 4.50 -16.34 -6.05
N LYS A 96 3.84 -15.31 -5.53
CA LYS A 96 2.86 -15.40 -4.45
C LYS A 96 1.49 -15.10 -5.04
N ARG A 97 0.51 -15.94 -4.76
CA ARG A 97 -0.88 -15.73 -5.20
C ARG A 97 -1.66 -15.11 -4.05
N LEU A 98 -2.28 -13.97 -4.31
CA LEU A 98 -3.16 -13.26 -3.40
C LEU A 98 -4.60 -13.45 -3.90
N GLU A 99 -5.45 -14.03 -3.06
CA GLU A 99 -6.89 -14.08 -3.31
C GLU A 99 -7.49 -12.75 -2.84
N THR A 100 -8.22 -12.08 -3.72
CA THR A 100 -8.86 -10.80 -3.41
C THR A 100 -10.34 -10.85 -3.73
N THR A 101 -11.09 -9.87 -3.21
CA THR A 101 -12.52 -9.70 -3.54
C THR A 101 -12.78 -9.40 -5.03
N SER A 102 -11.74 -9.01 -5.78
CA SER A 102 -11.82 -8.63 -7.20
C SER A 102 -11.18 -9.68 -8.13
N GLY A 103 -10.70 -10.79 -7.58
CA GLY A 103 -10.01 -11.86 -8.31
C GLY A 103 -8.55 -12.04 -7.87
N ASP A 104 -7.92 -13.10 -8.35
CA ASP A 104 -6.55 -13.45 -7.95
C ASP A 104 -5.52 -12.53 -8.61
N VAL A 105 -4.55 -12.11 -7.78
CA VAL A 105 -3.37 -11.33 -8.18
C VAL A 105 -2.11 -12.08 -7.80
N TYR A 106 -1.04 -11.89 -8.58
CA TYR A 106 0.23 -12.58 -8.40
C TYR A 106 1.35 -11.56 -8.22
N ALA A 107 2.24 -11.81 -7.25
CA ALA A 107 3.35 -10.92 -6.95
C ALA A 107 4.67 -11.70 -6.83
N LYS A 108 5.81 -11.11 -7.22
CA LYS A 108 7.12 -11.71 -6.92
C LYS A 108 7.45 -11.56 -5.43
N ALA A 109 7.11 -10.41 -4.85
CA ALA A 109 7.22 -10.14 -3.42
C ALA A 109 5.92 -9.56 -2.86
N VAL A 110 5.66 -9.84 -1.58
CA VAL A 110 4.50 -9.32 -0.85
C VAL A 110 4.96 -8.65 0.44
N LEU A 111 4.46 -7.43 0.68
CA LEU A 111 4.61 -6.73 1.96
C LEU A 111 3.24 -6.71 2.66
N VAL A 112 3.19 -7.19 3.90
CA VAL A 112 2.00 -7.08 4.76
C VAL A 112 2.21 -5.90 5.71
N ALA A 113 1.38 -4.86 5.64
CA ALA A 113 1.64 -3.58 6.30
C ALA A 113 0.39 -2.83 6.79
#